data_AF-A0A5P2DAS5-F1
#
_entry.id   AF-A0A5P2DAS5-F1
#
_cell.length_a   1.000
_cell.length_b   1.000
_cell.length_c   1.000
_cell.angle_alpha   90.00
_cell.angle_beta   90.00
_cell.angle_gamma   90.00
#
_symmetry.space_group_name_H-M   'P 1'
#
loop_
_entity.id
_entity.type
_entity.pdbx_description
1 polymer ?
#
loop_
_entity_poly.entity_id
_entity_poly.type
_entity_poly.pdbx_seq_one_letter_code
_entity_poly.pdbx_strand_id
1 'polypeptide(L)' 'MSKAKAKAKQIKGKMKESVGDMTDDKRMEAEGRGEQMTGKMQEAAAKTGERMKKPGK' A
#
# COMPACT_ATOMS: atom_id res chain seq x y z
N MET A 1 3.20 3.29 23.43
CA MET A 1 2.47 2.15 22.81
C MET A 1 3.19 0.85 23.16
N SER A 2 2.54 -0.04 23.93
CA SER A 2 3.19 -1.20 24.56
C SER A 2 3.55 -2.32 23.57
N LYS A 3 4.71 -2.97 23.77
CA LYS A 3 5.24 -4.11 22.97
C LYS A 3 4.19 -5.21 22.71
N ALA A 4 3.29 -5.46 23.66
CA ALA A 4 2.21 -6.43 23.50
C ALA A 4 1.26 -6.09 22.35
N LYS A 5 0.92 -4.80 22.18
CA LYS A 5 0.07 -4.32 21.08
C LYS A 5 0.77 -4.47 19.73
N ALA A 6 2.09 -4.25 19.67
CA ALA A 6 2.88 -4.46 18.46
C ALA A 6 2.94 -5.94 18.07
N LYS A 7 3.18 -6.84 19.03
CA LYS A 7 3.23 -8.29 18.81
C LYS A 7 1.87 -8.85 18.36
N ALA A 8 0.78 -8.40 18.99
CA ALA A 8 -0.57 -8.77 18.58
C ALA A 8 -0.90 -8.31 17.14
N LYS A 9 -0.46 -7.10 16.77
CA LYS A 9 -0.63 -6.57 15.42
C LYS A 9 0.15 -7.36 14.38
N GLN A 10 1.35 -7.84 14.72
CA GLN A 10 2.14 -8.71 13.84
C GLN A 10 1.52 -10.09 13.66
N ILE A 11 1.03 -10.71 14.74
CA ILE A 11 0.37 -12.02 14.66
C ILE A 11 -0.89 -11.92 13.81
N LYS A 12 -1.70 -10.87 14.03
CA LYS A 12 -2.91 -10.59 13.22
C LYS A 12 -2.57 -10.32 11.76
N GLY A 13 -1.46 -9.64 11.49
CA GLY A 13 -0.94 -9.40 10.15
C GLY A 13 -0.59 -10.71 9.44
N LYS A 14 0.24 -11.56 10.07
CA LYS A 14 0.60 -12.88 9.53
C LYS A 14 -0.61 -13.77 9.29
N MET A 15 -1.59 -13.78 10.18
CA MET A 15 -2.83 -14.52 9.98
C MET A 15 -3.62 -14.02 8.76
N LYS A 16 -3.75 -12.70 8.59
CA LYS A 16 -4.42 -12.13 7.41
C LYS A 16 -3.66 -12.42 6.11
N GLU A 17 -2.34 -12.37 6.16
CA GLU A 17 -1.47 -12.66 5.02
C GLU A 17 -1.61 -14.13 4.62
N SER A 18 -1.50 -15.06 5.56
CA SER A 18 -1.69 -16.50 5.30
C SER A 18 -3.13 -16.82 4.84
N VAL A 19 -4.15 -16.17 5.39
CA VAL A 19 -5.53 -16.36 4.94
C VAL A 19 -5.75 -15.76 3.54
N GLY A 20 -5.16 -14.60 3.25
CA GLY A 20 -5.23 -13.99 1.92
C GLY A 20 -4.53 -14.84 0.85
N ASP A 21 -3.37 -15.40 1.20
CA ASP A 21 -2.60 -16.31 0.34
C ASP A 21 -3.32 -17.64 0.12
N MET A 22 -3.87 -18.24 1.20
CA MET A 22 -4.66 -19.48 1.12
C MET A 22 -5.99 -19.32 0.38
N THR A 23 -6.60 -18.14 0.40
CA THR A 23 -7.87 -17.89 -0.30
C THR A 23 -7.65 -17.73 -1.81
N ASP A 24 -6.38 -17.69 -2.28
CA ASP A 24 -5.98 -17.48 -3.70
C ASP A 24 -6.90 -16.44 -4.37
N ASP A 25 -7.19 -15.34 -3.67
CA ASP A 25 -8.03 -14.28 -4.20
C ASP A 25 -7.15 -13.43 -5.12
N LYS A 26 -6.77 -14.03 -6.26
CA LYS A 26 -6.10 -13.38 -7.38
C LYS A 26 -6.80 -12.08 -7.76
N ARG A 27 -8.11 -11.97 -7.49
CA ARG A 27 -8.88 -10.74 -7.62
C ARG A 27 -8.41 -9.66 -6.64
N MET A 28 -8.29 -9.97 -5.35
CA MET A 28 -7.80 -9.03 -4.35
C MET A 28 -6.31 -8.68 -4.54
N GLU A 29 -5.47 -9.63 -4.99
CA GLU A 29 -4.07 -9.32 -5.35
C GLU A 29 -4.00 -8.43 -6.61
N ALA A 30 -4.82 -8.71 -7.63
CA ALA A 30 -4.89 -7.90 -8.84
C ALA A 30 -5.45 -6.50 -8.58
N GLU A 31 -6.50 -6.38 -7.76
CA GLU A 31 -7.05 -5.10 -7.32
C GLU A 31 -6.01 -4.33 -6.50
N GLY A 32 -5.33 -4.99 -5.55
CA GLY A 32 -4.27 -4.38 -4.76
C GLY A 32 -3.05 -3.93 -5.59
N ARG A 33 -2.65 -4.69 -6.62
CA ARG A 33 -1.62 -4.25 -7.57
C ARG A 33 -2.10 -3.08 -8.44
N GLY A 34 -3.36 -3.10 -8.88
CA GLY A 34 -3.97 -2.03 -9.65
C GLY A 34 -4.04 -0.72 -8.87
N GLU A 35 -4.45 -0.78 -7.60
CA GLU A 35 -4.44 0.36 -6.70
C GLU A 35 -3.02 0.87 -6.43
N GLN A 36 -2.04 -0.02 -6.20
CA GLN A 36 -0.65 0.39 -6.03
C GLN A 36 -0.07 1.06 -7.27
N MET A 37 -0.37 0.56 -8.47
CA MET A 37 0.05 1.19 -9.72
C MET A 37 -0.59 2.56 -9.88
N THR A 38 -1.89 2.67 -9.61
CA THR A 38 -2.63 3.93 -9.69
C THR A 38 -2.10 4.96 -8.69
N GLY A 39 -1.83 4.54 -7.44
CA GLY A 39 -1.23 5.39 -6.41
C GLY A 39 0.15 5.89 -6.79
N LYS A 40 1.04 5.00 -7.28
CA LYS A 40 2.36 5.39 -7.78
C LYS A 40 2.29 6.34 -8.97
N MET A 41 1.34 6.13 -9.86
CA MET A 41 1.13 7.00 -11.02
C MET A 41 0.60 8.38 -10.61
N GLN A 42 -0.33 8.44 -9.66
CA GLN A 42 -0.78 9.70 -9.06
C GLN A 42 0.33 10.42 -8.30
N GLU A 43 1.15 9.72 -7.50
CA GLU A 43 2.31 10.32 -6.84
C GLU A 43 3.32 10.85 -7.85
N ALA A 44 3.61 10.10 -8.92
CA ALA A 44 4.52 10.54 -9.97
C ALA A 44 3.98 11.77 -10.72
N ALA A 45 2.69 11.78 -11.04
CA ALA A 45 2.02 12.92 -11.66
C ALA A 45 1.97 14.13 -10.71
N ALA A 46 1.66 13.93 -9.43
CA ALA A 46 1.65 14.99 -8.42
C ALA A 46 3.04 15.57 -8.20
N LYS A 47 4.09 14.72 -8.10
CA LYS A 47 5.48 15.15 -7.96
C LYS A 47 5.99 15.87 -9.20
N THR A 48 5.58 15.44 -10.39
CA THR A 48 5.89 16.14 -11.65
C THR A 48 5.17 17.48 -11.71
N GLY A 49 3.89 17.51 -11.34
CA GLY A 49 3.09 18.73 -11.25
C GLY A 49 3.60 19.71 -10.18
N GLU A 50 4.08 19.24 -9.04
CA GLU A 50 4.73 20.06 -8.01
C GLU A 50 6.08 20.59 -8.48
N ARG A 51 6.89 19.77 -9.17
CA ARG A 51 8.13 20.24 -9.81
C ARG A 51 7.84 21.28 -10.89
N MET A 52 6.74 21.12 -11.62
CA MET A 52 6.34 22.01 -12.71
C MET A 52 5.51 23.22 -12.24
N LYS A 53 5.01 23.21 -10.99
CA LYS A 53 4.52 24.38 -10.26
C LYS A 53 5.61 25.13 -9.50
N LYS A 54 6.84 24.61 -9.46
CA LYS A 54 8.03 25.28 -8.90
C LYS A 54 9.06 25.82 -9.93
N PRO A 55 8.74 26.23 -11.16
CA PRO A 55 9.61 27.15 -11.89
C PRO A 55 9.33 28.56 -11.37
N GLY A 56 10.17 29.04 -10.46
CA GLY A 56 10.21 30.45 -10.08
C GLY A 56 9.84 30.75 -8.62
N LYS A 57 10.80 30.55 -7.73
CA LYS A 57 11.30 31.58 -6.80
C LYS A 57 12.77 31.32 -6.51
#